data_AF-A0A7R9GSH9-F1
#
_entry.id   AF-A0A7R9GSH9-F1
#
_cell.length_a   1.000
_cell.length_b   1.000
_cell.length_c   1.000
_cell.angle_alpha   90.00
_cell.angle_beta   90.00
_cell.angle_gamma   90.00
#
_symmetry.space_group_name_H-M   'P 1'
#
loop_
_entity.id
_entity.type
_entity.pdbx_description
1 polymer ?
#
loop_
_entity_poly.entity_id
_entity_poly.type
_entity_poly.pdbx_seq_one_letter_code
_entity_poly.pdbx_strand_id
1 'polypeptide(L)'
;MDTLLEEAIKLCCRSSLQIILNILHGEGVSGPSPFISLSILLVDLKLTFSPTIQEISGMVRNVKQQLVHSLRPIPRLHEKFRVPANHLVAFHESIDKDNECVKIQNLINEEMLTNTNMIVNYAKTWDQFRTVWDVNKDLFISRYENLDPPVSSFESDISR
;
A
#
# COMPACT_ATOMS: atom_id res chain seq x y z
N MET A 1 17.40 -34.29 5.22
CA MET A 1 18.20 -33.20 4.59
C MET A 1 17.32 -32.36 3.68
N ASP A 2 16.76 -32.92 2.60
CA ASP A 2 15.85 -32.17 1.69
C ASP A 2 14.60 -31.60 2.40
N THR A 3 13.96 -32.41 3.25
CA THR A 3 12.83 -31.99 4.10
C THR A 3 13.21 -30.92 5.13
N LEU A 4 14.43 -30.96 5.67
CA LEU A 4 14.91 -29.91 6.61
C LEU A 4 15.14 -28.59 5.87
N LEU A 5 15.67 -28.66 4.65
CA LEU A 5 15.82 -27.48 3.80
C LEU A 5 14.46 -26.89 3.44
N GLU A 6 13.46 -27.74 3.13
CA GLU A 6 12.10 -27.28 2.89
C GLU A 6 11.53 -26.49 4.07
N GLU A 7 11.61 -27.04 5.29
CA GLU A 7 11.12 -26.36 6.49
C GLU A 7 11.89 -25.07 6.79
N ALA A 8 13.20 -25.03 6.51
CA ALA A 8 13.99 -23.81 6.63
C ALA A 8 13.52 -22.73 5.64
N ILE A 9 13.24 -23.09 4.38
CA ILE A 9 12.75 -22.13 3.37
C ILE A 9 11.33 -21.65 3.74
N LYS A 10 10.45 -22.54 4.23
CA LYS A 10 9.13 -22.14 4.74
C LYS A 10 9.26 -21.15 5.88
N LEU A 11 10.15 -21.41 6.85
CA LEU A 11 10.40 -20.50 7.95
C LEU A 11 10.88 -19.14 7.45
N CYS A 12 11.82 -19.09 6.50
CA CYS A 12 12.26 -17.85 5.89
C CYS A 12 11.11 -17.07 5.23
N CYS A 13 10.25 -17.76 4.46
CA CYS A 13 9.11 -17.11 3.81
C CYS A 13 8.12 -16.54 4.83
N ARG A 14 7.79 -17.30 5.88
CA ARG A 14 6.92 -16.86 6.97
C ARG A 14 7.51 -15.63 7.68
N SER A 15 8.81 -15.65 7.99
CA SER A 15 9.49 -14.51 8.61
C SER A 15 9.48 -13.26 7.71
N SER A 16 9.74 -13.40 6.40
CA SER A 16 9.66 -12.28 5.46
C SER A 16 8.26 -11.66 5.39
N LEU A 17 7.22 -12.48 5.35
CA LEU A 17 5.83 -12.01 5.38
C LEU A 17 5.51 -11.31 6.71
N GLN A 18 5.97 -11.88 7.84
CA GLN A 18 5.75 -11.28 9.16
C GLN A 18 6.41 -9.90 9.30
N ILE A 19 7.60 -9.71 8.73
CA ILE A 19 8.27 -8.41 8.71
C ILE A 19 7.42 -7.37 7.97
N ILE A 20 6.87 -7.74 6.81
CA ILE A 20 6.00 -6.85 6.03
C ILE A 20 4.72 -6.50 6.80
N LEU A 21 4.12 -7.49 7.47
CA LEU A 21 2.96 -7.28 8.33
C LEU A 21 3.27 -6.27 9.45
N ASN A 22 4.40 -6.44 10.14
CA ASN A 22 4.82 -5.55 11.23
C ASN A 22 5.09 -4.12 10.72
N ILE A 23 5.69 -3.98 9.54
CA ILE A 23 5.93 -2.68 8.89
C ILE A 23 4.60 -1.99 8.57
N LEU A 24 3.60 -2.71 8.07
CA LEU A 24 2.28 -2.15 7.75
C LEU A 24 1.48 -1.77 8.99
N HIS A 25 1.61 -2.55 10.07
CA HIS A 25 0.97 -2.25 11.35
C HIS A 25 1.60 -1.02 12.03
N GLY A 26 2.91 -0.86 11.90
CA GLY A 26 3.69 0.24 12.48
C GLY A 26 4.06 -0.01 13.95
N GLU A 27 5.34 0.12 14.29
CA GLU A 27 5.78 0.11 15.70
C GLU A 27 5.62 1.51 16.29
N GLY A 28 4.66 1.69 17.21
CA GLY A 28 4.31 2.98 17.81
C GLY A 28 5.35 3.63 18.74
N VAL A 29 6.64 3.22 18.71
CA VAL A 29 7.64 3.61 19.71
C VAL A 29 8.90 4.30 19.15
N SER A 30 9.11 4.38 17.82
CA SER A 30 10.19 5.23 17.30
C SER A 30 9.87 5.77 15.90
N GLY A 31 10.11 7.07 15.70
CA GLY A 31 9.70 7.80 14.49
C GLY A 31 10.13 7.11 13.19
N PRO A 32 9.30 7.12 12.13
CA PRO A 32 9.43 6.16 11.04
C PRO A 32 10.51 6.58 10.06
N SER A 33 11.34 5.62 9.63
CA SER A 33 11.74 5.58 8.22
C SER A 33 10.54 5.05 7.43
N PRO A 34 9.79 5.90 6.71
CA PRO A 34 8.59 5.45 6.02
C PRO A 34 8.96 4.43 4.94
N PHE A 35 8.37 3.23 4.99
CA PHE A 35 8.56 2.20 3.97
C PHE A 35 7.85 2.55 2.66
N ILE A 36 6.70 3.24 2.77
CA ILE A 36 5.89 3.69 1.63
C ILE A 36 5.58 5.16 1.83
N SER A 37 5.84 5.97 0.81
CA SER A 37 5.50 7.40 0.79
C SER A 37 4.44 7.66 -0.26
N LEU A 38 3.48 8.51 0.09
CA LEU A 38 2.34 8.89 -0.72
C LEU A 38 2.23 10.41 -0.76
N SER A 39 2.08 10.96 -1.96
CA SER A 39 1.80 12.38 -2.15
C SER A 39 0.34 12.60 -2.49
N ILE A 40 -0.28 13.59 -1.84
CA ILE A 40 -1.61 14.09 -2.23
C ILE A 40 -1.39 15.21 -3.25
N LEU A 41 -1.95 15.07 -4.43
CA LEU A 41 -1.84 16.00 -5.54
C LEU A 41 -3.22 16.52 -5.94
N LEU A 42 -3.30 17.79 -6.32
CA LEU A 42 -4.49 18.37 -6.92
C LEU A 42 -4.35 18.33 -8.45
N VAL A 43 -5.09 17.44 -9.10
CA VAL A 43 -5.10 17.24 -10.56
C VAL A 43 -6.54 17.40 -11.04
N ASP A 44 -6.77 18.26 -12.04
CA ASP A 44 -8.11 18.54 -12.57
C ASP A 44 -9.15 18.89 -11.49
N LEU A 45 -8.75 19.75 -10.54
CA LEU A 45 -9.55 20.16 -9.37
C LEU A 45 -9.96 19.02 -8.43
N LYS A 46 -9.32 17.85 -8.55
CA LYS A 46 -9.57 16.66 -7.75
C LYS A 46 -8.32 16.26 -6.98
N LEU A 47 -8.52 15.93 -5.69
CA LEU A 47 -7.46 15.34 -4.88
C LEU A 47 -7.20 13.90 -5.35
N THR A 48 -5.94 13.62 -5.65
CA THR A 48 -5.45 12.32 -6.15
C THR A 48 -4.22 11.91 -5.35
N PHE A 49 -3.94 10.61 -5.31
CA PHE A 49 -2.77 10.06 -4.65
C PHE A 49 -1.75 9.61 -5.70
N SER A 50 -0.47 9.91 -5.46
CA SER A 50 0.65 9.44 -6.27
C SER A 50 1.74 8.83 -5.36
N PRO A 51 2.06 7.53 -5.49
CA PRO A 51 1.38 6.53 -6.31
C PRO A 51 -0.08 6.32 -5.88
N THR A 52 -0.88 5.65 -6.70
CA THR A 52 -2.28 5.36 -6.35
C THR A 52 -2.38 4.33 -5.24
N ILE A 53 -3.46 4.40 -4.45
CA ILE A 53 -3.74 3.40 -3.40
C ILE A 53 -3.90 2.00 -4.02
N GLN A 54 -4.44 1.91 -5.24
CA GLN A 54 -4.57 0.66 -5.97
C GLN A 54 -3.22 0.03 -6.31
N GLU A 55 -2.25 0.83 -6.76
CA GLU A 55 -0.88 0.33 -7.05
C GLU A 55 -0.21 -0.22 -5.80
N ILE A 56 -0.29 0.49 -4.67
CA ILE A 56 0.26 0.02 -3.40
C ILE A 56 -0.45 -1.26 -2.95
N SER A 57 -1.78 -1.27 -2.99
CA SER A 57 -2.58 -2.45 -2.60
C SER A 57 -2.26 -3.66 -3.47
N GLY A 58 -2.06 -3.45 -4.77
CA GLY A 58 -1.66 -4.47 -5.73
C GLY A 58 -0.26 -5.03 -5.44
N MET A 59 0.69 -4.17 -5.06
CA MET A 59 2.03 -4.59 -4.66
C MET A 59 1.97 -5.46 -3.40
N VAL A 60 1.27 -5.00 -2.35
CA VAL A 60 1.18 -5.69 -1.05
C VAL A 60 0.44 -7.03 -1.14
N ARG A 61 -0.61 -7.11 -1.96
CA ARG A 61 -1.40 -8.34 -2.15
C ARG A 61 -0.61 -9.48 -2.78
N ASN A 62 0.41 -9.16 -3.57
CA ASN A 62 1.15 -10.14 -4.37
C ASN A 62 2.48 -10.60 -3.73
N VAL A 63 2.82 -10.13 -2.53
CA VAL A 63 4.10 -10.44 -1.87
C VAL A 63 4.34 -11.94 -1.74
N LYS A 64 3.38 -12.73 -1.23
CA LYS A 64 3.52 -14.20 -1.14
C LYS A 64 3.81 -14.81 -2.50
N GLN A 65 3.07 -14.39 -3.54
CA GLN A 65 3.25 -14.94 -4.88
C GLN A 65 4.62 -14.56 -5.47
N GLN A 66 5.14 -13.37 -5.18
CA GLN A 66 6.49 -12.98 -5.58
C GLN A 66 7.55 -13.83 -4.87
N LEU A 67 7.38 -14.13 -3.58
CA LEU A 67 8.27 -15.04 -2.85
C LEU A 67 8.22 -16.47 -3.41
N VAL A 68 7.03 -16.99 -3.73
CA VAL A 68 6.90 -18.31 -4.37
C VAL A 68 7.56 -18.32 -5.74
N HIS A 69 7.37 -17.26 -6.53
CA HIS A 69 7.95 -17.15 -7.87
C HIS A 69 9.48 -17.11 -7.85
N SER A 70 10.09 -16.41 -6.90
CA SER A 70 11.54 -16.33 -6.75
C SER A 70 12.20 -17.67 -6.41
N LEU A 71 11.42 -18.62 -5.86
CA LEU A 71 11.87 -19.97 -5.51
C LEU A 71 11.72 -20.98 -6.64
N ARG A 72 11.01 -20.66 -7.73
CA ARG A 72 10.83 -21.57 -8.89
C ARG A 72 12.15 -22.09 -9.49
N PRO A 73 13.22 -21.28 -9.62
CA PRO A 73 14.48 -21.76 -10.20
C PRO A 73 15.27 -22.69 -9.26
N ILE A 74 14.87 -22.84 -8.00
CA ILE A 74 15.61 -23.60 -6.99
C ILE A 74 15.19 -25.08 -7.08
N PRO A 75 16.07 -25.97 -7.58
CA PRO A 75 15.76 -27.39 -7.65
C PRO A 75 15.82 -28.02 -6.26
N ARG A 76 15.16 -29.16 -6.11
CA ARG A 76 15.32 -30.00 -4.91
C ARG A 76 16.72 -30.59 -4.83
N LEU A 77 17.15 -30.98 -3.62
CA LEU A 77 18.46 -31.63 -3.46
C LEU A 77 18.47 -32.98 -4.17
N HIS A 78 17.39 -33.75 -4.05
CA HIS A 78 17.31 -35.05 -4.72
C HIS A 78 17.37 -34.94 -6.26
N GLU A 79 16.75 -33.91 -6.84
CA GLU A 79 16.86 -33.61 -8.28
C GLU A 79 18.29 -33.25 -8.66
N LYS A 80 18.96 -32.40 -7.86
CA LYS A 80 20.33 -31.96 -8.11
C LYS A 80 21.35 -33.10 -8.01
N PHE A 81 21.18 -33.99 -7.04
CA PHE A 81 22.08 -35.11 -6.76
C PHE A 81 21.64 -36.44 -7.41
N ARG A 82 20.55 -36.43 -8.19
CA ARG A 82 19.98 -37.61 -8.88
C ARG A 82 19.70 -38.77 -7.93
N VAL A 83 19.23 -38.45 -6.72
CA VAL A 83 18.81 -39.43 -5.72
C VAL A 83 17.32 -39.72 -5.93
N PRO A 84 16.88 -40.99 -5.91
CA PRO A 84 15.46 -41.30 -6.00
C PRO A 84 14.72 -40.69 -4.80
N ALA A 85 13.77 -39.80 -5.06
CA ALA A 85 12.83 -39.33 -4.06
C ALA A 85 11.42 -39.67 -4.51
N ASN A 86 10.74 -40.48 -3.71
CA ASN A 86 9.33 -40.75 -3.92
C ASN A 86 8.53 -39.68 -3.16
N HIS A 87 7.58 -39.05 -3.86
CA HIS A 87 6.54 -38.16 -3.30
C HIS A 87 6.94 -36.75 -2.83
N LEU A 88 8.12 -36.22 -3.21
CA LEU A 88 8.45 -34.81 -2.92
C LEU A 88 8.01 -33.89 -4.06
N VAL A 89 7.27 -32.83 -3.73
CA VAL A 89 6.89 -31.74 -4.65
C VAL A 89 7.99 -30.68 -4.74
N ALA A 90 7.98 -29.78 -5.71
CA ALA A 90 8.97 -28.71 -5.78
C ALA A 90 8.88 -27.75 -4.56
N PHE A 91 9.97 -27.06 -4.19
CA PHE A 91 9.98 -26.16 -3.03
C PHE A 91 8.89 -25.08 -3.13
N HIS A 92 8.80 -24.43 -4.29
CA HIS A 92 7.81 -23.37 -4.53
C HIS A 92 6.36 -23.88 -4.41
N GLU A 93 6.05 -25.11 -4.84
CA GLU A 93 4.72 -25.71 -4.70
C GLU A 93 4.37 -26.01 -3.24
N SER A 94 5.34 -26.45 -2.44
CA SER A 94 5.15 -26.68 -1.01
C SER A 94 4.86 -25.37 -0.27
N ILE A 95 5.57 -24.29 -0.62
CA ILE A 95 5.42 -22.99 0.02
C ILE A 95 4.14 -22.28 -0.43
N ASP A 96 3.73 -22.45 -1.69
CA ASP A 96 2.47 -21.87 -2.17
C ASP A 96 1.25 -22.40 -1.39
N LYS A 97 1.31 -23.67 -0.99
CA LYS A 97 0.32 -24.37 -0.17
C LYS A 97 0.54 -24.24 1.34
N ASP A 98 1.55 -23.49 1.79
CA ASP A 98 1.83 -23.35 3.21
C ASP A 98 0.73 -22.52 3.90
N ASN A 99 0.00 -23.17 4.82
CA ASN A 99 -1.15 -22.57 5.50
C ASN A 99 -0.75 -21.31 6.30
N GLU A 100 0.43 -21.29 6.91
CA GLU A 100 0.87 -20.14 7.71
C GLU A 100 1.23 -18.96 6.81
N CYS A 101 1.93 -19.18 5.68
CA CYS A 101 2.13 -18.15 4.66
C CYS A 101 0.81 -17.57 4.13
N VAL A 102 -0.20 -18.41 3.89
CA VAL A 102 -1.53 -17.97 3.45
C VAL A 102 -2.20 -17.11 4.53
N LYS A 103 -2.15 -17.56 5.79
CA LYS A 103 -2.71 -16.83 6.93
C LYS A 103 -2.05 -15.46 7.11
N ILE A 104 -0.72 -15.39 7.10
CA ILE A 104 0.00 -14.11 7.24
C ILE A 104 -0.31 -13.18 6.05
N GLN A 105 -0.41 -13.70 4.82
CA GLN A 105 -0.79 -12.88 3.66
C GLN A 105 -2.22 -12.31 3.79
N ASN A 106 -3.15 -13.04 4.40
CA ASN A 106 -4.49 -12.52 4.67
C ASN A 106 -4.46 -11.38 5.69
N LEU A 107 -3.68 -11.52 6.78
CA LEU A 107 -3.47 -10.44 7.76
C LEU A 107 -2.84 -9.20 7.11
N ILE A 108 -1.87 -9.38 6.21
CA ILE A 108 -1.28 -8.29 5.42
C ILE A 108 -2.35 -7.56 4.59
N ASN A 109 -3.28 -8.30 3.97
CA ASN A 109 -4.36 -7.71 3.18
C ASN A 109 -5.35 -6.93 4.05
N GLU A 110 -5.66 -7.43 5.25
CA GLU A 110 -6.52 -6.77 6.22
C GLU A 110 -5.89 -5.47 6.73
N GLU A 111 -4.60 -5.49 7.09
CA GLU A 111 -3.87 -4.29 7.52
C GLU A 111 -3.76 -3.25 6.40
N MET A 112 -3.52 -3.68 5.15
CA MET A 112 -3.52 -2.77 4.01
C MET A 112 -4.88 -2.07 3.80
N LEU A 113 -5.99 -2.78 4.06
CA LEU A 113 -7.33 -2.19 4.02
C LEU A 113 -7.54 -1.17 5.14
N THR A 114 -7.09 -1.49 6.36
CA THR A 114 -7.10 -0.56 7.50
C THR A 114 -6.33 0.72 7.18
N ASN A 115 -5.09 0.59 6.68
CA ASN A 115 -4.27 1.73 6.27
C ASN A 115 -4.91 2.54 5.13
N THR A 116 -5.53 1.87 4.16
CA THR A 116 -6.27 2.53 3.08
C THR A 116 -7.39 3.41 3.64
N ASN A 117 -8.17 2.90 4.59
CA ASN A 117 -9.26 3.65 5.21
C ASN A 117 -8.73 4.86 5.99
N MET A 118 -7.60 4.71 6.71
CA MET A 118 -6.94 5.82 7.40
C MET A 118 -6.48 6.90 6.42
N ILE A 119 -5.81 6.54 5.33
CA ILE A 119 -5.34 7.46 4.29
C ILE A 119 -6.51 8.21 3.64
N VAL A 120 -7.57 7.49 3.27
CA VAL A 120 -8.78 8.10 2.67
C VAL A 120 -9.48 9.04 3.65
N ASN A 121 -9.58 8.67 4.93
CA ASN A 121 -10.16 9.54 5.94
C ASN A 121 -9.30 10.77 6.21
N TYR A 122 -7.97 10.64 6.21
CA TYR A 122 -7.07 11.77 6.30
C TYR A 122 -7.26 12.74 5.12
N ALA A 123 -7.41 12.23 3.90
CA ALA A 123 -7.64 13.09 2.73
C ALA A 123 -8.92 13.93 2.82
N LYS A 124 -9.97 13.44 3.49
CA LYS A 124 -11.21 14.22 3.73
C LYS A 124 -10.97 15.47 4.56
N THR A 125 -9.90 15.55 5.35
CA THR A 125 -9.56 16.77 6.10
C THR A 125 -9.25 17.94 5.16
N TRP A 126 -8.89 17.68 3.91
CA TRP A 126 -8.69 18.70 2.90
C TRP A 126 -10.01 19.21 2.28
N ASP A 127 -11.11 18.46 2.37
CA ASP A 127 -12.40 18.88 1.77
C ASP A 127 -12.91 20.21 2.35
N GLN A 128 -12.53 20.59 3.57
CA GLN A 128 -12.87 21.90 4.15
C GLN A 128 -12.26 23.08 3.38
N PHE A 129 -11.17 22.85 2.65
CA PHE A 129 -10.49 23.84 1.82
C PHE A 129 -10.90 23.76 0.35
N ARG A 130 -11.92 22.94 0.01
CA ARG A 130 -12.35 22.71 -1.37
C ARG A 130 -12.64 24.00 -2.14
N THR A 131 -13.15 25.02 -1.45
CA THR A 131 -13.41 26.35 -2.02
C THR A 131 -12.18 27.01 -2.66
N VAL A 132 -10.96 26.64 -2.25
CA VAL A 132 -9.72 27.21 -2.80
C VAL A 132 -9.49 26.78 -4.25
N TRP A 133 -9.94 25.57 -4.63
CA TRP A 133 -9.71 25.03 -5.97
C TRP A 133 -10.97 24.75 -6.79
N ASP A 134 -12.12 24.50 -6.16
CA ASP A 134 -13.37 24.15 -6.86
C ASP A 134 -14.11 25.39 -7.41
N VAL A 135 -13.71 26.59 -7.00
CA VAL A 135 -14.32 27.85 -7.46
C VAL A 135 -13.81 28.19 -8.85
N ASN A 136 -14.74 28.30 -9.81
CA ASN A 136 -14.45 28.93 -11.10
C ASN A 136 -14.15 30.41 -10.88
N LYS A 137 -12.86 30.74 -10.88
CA LYS A 137 -12.36 32.09 -10.57
C LYS A 137 -12.92 33.14 -11.53
N ASP A 138 -13.05 32.81 -12.82
CA ASP A 138 -13.54 33.76 -13.82
C ASP A 138 -15.02 34.11 -13.60
N LEU A 139 -15.85 33.09 -13.32
CA LEU A 139 -17.26 33.30 -13.01
C LEU A 139 -17.43 34.04 -11.68
N PHE A 140 -16.60 33.72 -10.69
CA PHE A 140 -16.63 34.37 -9.39
C PHE A 140 -16.27 35.85 -9.52
N ILE A 141 -15.16 36.19 -10.20
CA ILE A 141 -14.72 37.57 -10.43
C ILE A 141 -15.78 38.34 -11.23
N SER A 142 -16.32 37.77 -12.31
CA SER A 142 -17.36 38.44 -13.11
C SER A 142 -18.63 38.75 -12.30
N ARG A 143 -19.06 37.85 -11.40
CA ARG A 143 -20.19 38.14 -10.50
C ARG A 143 -19.85 39.22 -9.48
N TYR A 144 -18.62 39.21 -8.95
CA TYR A 144 -18.16 40.18 -7.97
C TYR A 144 -18.09 41.59 -8.56
N GLU A 145 -17.61 41.73 -9.80
CA GLU A 145 -17.59 43.01 -10.53
C GLU A 145 -19.01 43.54 -10.79
N ASN A 146 -19.95 42.67 -11.19
CA ASN A 146 -21.34 43.06 -11.46
C ASN A 146 -22.12 43.51 -10.20
N LEU A 147 -21.64 43.15 -9.01
CA LEU A 147 -22.27 43.54 -7.74
C LEU A 147 -21.89 44.96 -7.29
N ASP A 148 -20.89 45.58 -7.91
CA ASP A 148 -20.32 46.89 -7.56
C ASP A 148 -20.16 47.10 -6.03
N PRO A 149 -19.44 46.19 -5.32
CA PRO A 149 -19.40 46.21 -3.87
C PRO A 149 -18.59 47.41 -3.34
N PRO A 150 -18.96 47.97 -2.18
CA PRO A 150 -18.21 49.06 -1.56
C PRO A 150 -16.84 48.58 -1.07
N VAL A 151 -15.88 49.51 -0.95
CA VAL A 151 -14.49 49.23 -0.51
C VAL A 151 -14.43 48.49 0.83
N SER A 152 -15.36 48.76 1.75
CA SER A 152 -15.45 48.05 3.04
C SER A 152 -15.79 46.56 2.90
N SER A 153 -16.56 46.18 1.88
CA SER A 153 -16.84 44.76 1.57
C SER A 153 -15.60 44.08 0.99
N PHE A 154 -14.82 44.76 0.14
CA PHE A 154 -13.53 44.24 -0.35
C PHE A 154 -12.54 43.97 0.80
N GLU A 155 -12.38 44.92 1.73
CA GLU A 155 -11.48 44.74 2.88
C GLU A 155 -11.92 43.58 3.78
N SER A 156 -13.24 43.47 4.03
CA SER A 156 -13.81 42.36 4.79
C SER A 156 -13.54 41.00 4.13
N ASP A 157 -13.70 40.90 2.80
CA ASP A 157 -13.53 39.64 2.08
C ASP A 157 -12.06 39.21 1.96
N ILE A 158 -11.11 40.16 1.88
CA ILE A 158 -9.66 39.89 1.87
C ILE A 158 -9.14 39.48 3.26
N SER A 159 -9.71 40.06 4.32
CA SER A 159 -9.30 39.79 5.70
C SER A 159 -9.73 38.41 6.23
N ARG A 160 -10.56 37.70 5.46
CA ARG A 160 -11.21 36.43 5.83
C ARG A 160 -10.48 35.23 5.23
#